data_AF-A0A1I0TZM2-F1
#
_entry.id   AF-A0A1I0TZM2-F1
#
_cell.length_a   1.000
_cell.length_b   1.000
_cell.length_c   1.000
_cell.angle_alpha   90.00
_cell.angle_beta   90.00
_cell.angle_gamma   90.00
#
_symmetry.space_group_name_H-M   'P 1'
#
loop_
_entity.id
_entity.type
_entity.pdbx_description
1 polymer ?
#
loop_
_entity_poly.entity_id
_entity_poly.type
_entity_poly.pdbx_seq_one_letter_code
_entity_poly.pdbx_strand_id
1 'polypeptide(L)' 'MGKYFVDITDQAKKQLAEIFKSGDKASIKKLQQIFIELSIHPKSGVGKPEQLKFEFSGYWSRQVNKKID' A
#
# COMPACT_ATOMS: atom_id res chain seq x y z
N MET A 1 18.77 -5.22 -3.37
CA MET A 1 18.27 -5.07 -1.98
C MET A 1 17.58 -3.72 -1.88
N GLY A 2 16.36 -3.66 -1.35
CA GLY A 2 15.64 -2.40 -1.17
C GLY A 2 16.35 -1.49 -0.17
N LYS A 3 16.22 -0.17 -0.35
CA LYS A 3 16.80 0.87 0.52
C LYS A 3 16.04 1.03 1.84
N TYR A 4 14.78 0.60 1.88
CA TYR A 4 13.87 0.75 3.01
C TYR A 4 13.27 -0.60 3.43
N PHE A 5 13.00 -0.74 4.73
CA PHE A 5 12.22 -1.85 5.27
C PHE A 5 10.74 -1.47 5.36
N VAL A 6 9.85 -2.41 5.03
CA VAL A 6 8.41 -2.23 5.16
C VAL A 6 7.95 -2.96 6.41
N ASP A 7 7.56 -2.20 7.43
CA ASP A 7 6.89 -2.73 8.61
C ASP A 7 5.37 -2.64 8.46
N ILE A 8 4.65 -3.64 8.95
CA ILE A 8 3.21 -3.79 8.75
C ILE A 8 2.55 -3.97 10.12
N THR A 9 1.63 -3.05 10.46
CA THR A 9 0.86 -3.11 11.71
C THR A 9 -0.05 -4.35 11.74
N ASP A 10 -0.41 -4.82 12.94
CA ASP A 10 -1.28 -5.99 13.07
C ASP A 10 -2.68 -5.77 12.49
N GLN A 11 -3.18 -4.53 12.53
CA GLN A 11 -4.42 -4.16 11.85
C GLN A 11 -4.29 -4.33 10.33
N ALA A 12 -3.19 -3.82 9.74
CA ALA A 12 -2.95 -3.96 8.31
C ALA A 12 -2.78 -5.43 7.90
N LYS A 13 -2.12 -6.26 8.71
CA LYS A 13 -2.01 -7.72 8.45
C LYS A 13 -3.38 -8.39 8.32
N LYS A 14 -4.34 -8.03 9.18
CA LYS A 14 -5.71 -8.57 9.12
C LYS A 14 -6.40 -8.16 7.81
N GLN A 15 -6.34 -6.88 7.44
CA GLN A 15 -6.94 -6.37 6.20
C GLN A 15 -6.30 -7.01 4.95
N LEU A 16 -4.98 -7.18 4.94
CA LEU A 16 -4.29 -7.89 3.87
C LEU A 16 -4.82 -9.32 3.73
N ALA A 17 -4.98 -10.05 4.85
CA ALA A 17 -5.51 -11.41 4.82
C ALA A 17 -6.92 -11.47 4.22
N GLU A 18 -7.78 -10.49 4.50
CA GLU A 18 -9.12 -10.39 3.88
C GLU A 18 -9.04 -10.13 2.38
N ILE A 19 -8.14 -9.25 1.93
CA ILE A 19 -7.91 -8.99 0.50
C ILE A 19 -7.43 -10.27 -0.20
N PHE A 20 -6.49 -11.01 0.39
CA PHE A 20 -6.02 -12.28 -0.18
C PHE A 20 -7.13 -13.33 -0.22
N LYS A 21 -7.96 -13.43 0.82
CA LYS A 21 -9.11 -14.34 0.86
C LYS A 21 -10.20 -13.97 -0.15
N SER A 22 -10.35 -12.68 -0.49
CA SER A 22 -11.36 -12.23 -1.47
C SER A 22 -11.13 -12.74 -2.88
N GLY A 23 -9.90 -13.16 -3.22
CA GLY A 23 -9.55 -13.63 -4.55
C GLY A 23 -9.46 -12.54 -5.62
N ASP A 24 -9.53 -11.25 -5.26
CA ASP A 24 -9.34 -10.14 -6.19
C ASP A 24 -7.89 -10.05 -6.67
N LYS A 25 -7.61 -10.79 -7.75
CA LYS A 25 -6.28 -10.89 -8.36
C LYS A 25 -5.71 -9.53 -8.76
N ALA A 26 -6.55 -8.55 -9.15
CA ALA A 26 -6.09 -7.23 -9.55
C ALA A 26 -5.59 -6.44 -8.33
N SER A 27 -6.37 -6.41 -7.25
CA SER A 27 -5.97 -5.78 -5.99
C SER A 27 -4.73 -6.45 -5.40
N ILE A 28 -4.68 -7.79 -5.39
CA ILE A 28 -3.55 -8.57 -4.87
C ILE A 28 -2.25 -8.24 -5.64
N LYS A 29 -2.31 -8.25 -6.98
CA LYS A 29 -1.14 -7.92 -7.82
C LYS A 29 -0.68 -6.49 -7.58
N LYS A 30 -1.61 -5.54 -7.44
CA LYS A 30 -1.29 -4.14 -7.17
C LYS A 30 -0.60 -3.97 -5.82
N LEU A 31 -1.08 -4.65 -4.78
CA LEU A 31 -0.49 -4.66 -3.44
C LEU A 31 0.94 -5.19 -3.44
N GLN A 32 1.20 -6.31 -4.13
CA GLN A 32 2.55 -6.85 -4.29
C GLN A 32 3.50 -5.85 -4.95
N GLN A 33 3.05 -5.16 -6.01
CA GLN A 33 3.83 -4.12 -6.68
C GLN A 33 4.13 -2.95 -5.75
N ILE A 34 3.13 -2.47 -5.00
CA ILE A 34 3.28 -1.39 -4.02
C ILE A 34 4.33 -1.78 -2.96
N PHE A 35 4.27 -2.99 -2.40
CA PHE A 35 5.23 -3.40 -1.36
C PHE A 35 6.67 -3.47 -1.86
N ILE A 36 6.88 -4.03 -3.05
CA ILE A 36 8.21 -4.05 -3.67
C ILE A 36 8.71 -2.62 -3.86
N GLU A 37 7.86 -1.74 -4.39
CA GLU A 37 8.25 -0.37 -4.68
C GLU A 37 8.46 0.48 -3.42
N LEU A 38 7.69 0.28 -2.34
CA LEU A 38 7.91 0.98 -1.06
C LEU A 38 9.32 0.73 -0.52
N SER A 39 9.91 -0.43 -0.78
CA SER A 39 11.30 -0.72 -0.39
C SER A 39 12.35 0.09 -1.18
N ILE A 40 11.97 0.77 -2.27
CA ILE A 40 12.87 1.49 -3.17
C ILE A 40 12.50 2.99 -3.25
N HIS A 41 11.22 3.29 -3.48
CA HIS A 41 10.64 4.60 -3.70
C HIS A 41 9.41 4.83 -2.82
N PRO A 42 9.55 5.15 -1.51
CA PRO A 42 8.40 5.28 -0.61
C PRO A 42 7.36 6.34 -1.03
N LYS A 43 7.81 7.41 -1.69
CA LYS A 43 7.02 8.62 -1.99
C LYS A 43 6.62 8.79 -3.46
N SER A 44 6.87 7.80 -4.31
CA SER A 44 6.57 7.89 -5.75
C SER A 44 6.26 6.52 -6.35
N GLY A 45 5.64 6.52 -7.54
CA GLY A 45 5.42 5.30 -8.32
C GLY A 45 3.98 4.82 -8.41
N VAL A 46 3.81 3.50 -8.28
CA VAL A 46 2.56 2.76 -8.46
C VAL A 46 1.53 3.11 -7.38
N GLY A 47 0.28 3.24 -7.83
CA GLY A 47 -0.86 3.50 -6.95
C GLY A 47 -1.10 4.98 -6.69
N LYS A 48 -0.62 5.89 -7.55
CA LYS A 48 -0.80 7.34 -7.40
C LYS A 48 -0.49 7.82 -5.98
N PRO A 49 0.79 7.77 -5.55
CA PRO A 49 1.16 8.19 -4.21
C PRO A 49 0.76 9.64 -3.97
N GLU A 50 0.00 9.86 -2.91
CA GLU A 50 -0.48 11.19 -2.51
C GLU A 50 -0.04 11.48 -1.08
N GLN A 51 0.55 12.66 -0.89
CA GLN A 51 0.89 13.12 0.46
C GLN A 51 -0.39 13.56 1.17
N LEU A 52 -0.62 12.99 2.34
CA LEU A 52 -1.77 13.34 3.17
C LEU A 52 -1.55 14.70 3.86
N LYS A 53 -2.66 15.36 4.18
CA LYS A 53 -2.69 16.74 4.71
C LYS A 53 -3.12 16.77 6.18
N PHE A 54 -3.00 17.95 6.80
CA PHE A 54 -3.44 18.22 8.18
C PHE A 54 -2.78 17.28 9.21
N GLU A 55 -3.58 16.59 10.02
CA GLU A 55 -3.11 15.64 11.05
C GLU A 55 -2.33 14.44 10.48
N PHE A 56 -2.48 14.17 9.18
CA PHE A 56 -1.74 13.14 8.46
C PHE A 56 -0.58 13.71 7.64
N SER A 57 -0.16 14.95 7.90
CA SER A 57 1.04 15.51 7.27
C SER A 57 2.28 14.64 7.56
N GLY A 58 2.99 14.25 6.51
CA GLY A 58 4.13 13.34 6.58
C GLY A 58 3.79 11.89 6.21
N TYR A 59 2.51 11.54 6.16
CA TYR A 59 2.03 10.24 5.67
C TYR A 59 1.69 10.28 4.17
N TRP A 60 1.62 9.10 3.57
CA TRP A 60 1.36 8.89 2.15
C TRP A 60 0.29 7.82 1.96
N SER A 61 -0.64 8.06 1.04
CA SER A 61 -1.60 7.06 0.58
C SER A 61 -1.21 6.53 -0.80
N ARG A 62 -1.62 5.29 -1.09
CA ARG A 62 -1.54 4.68 -2.43
C ARG A 62 -2.81 3.89 -2.70
N GLN A 63 -3.34 4.07 -3.90
CA GLN A 63 -4.54 3.39 -4.38
C GLN A 63 -4.24 1.94 -4.77
N VAL A 64 -4.90 1.00 -4.09
CA VAL A 64 -4.88 -0.44 -4.42
C VAL A 64 -5.96 -0.77 -5.46
N ASN A 65 -7.17 -0.24 -5.28
CA ASN A 65 -8.29 -0.40 -6.21
C ASN A 65 -9.17 0.86 -6.22
N LYS A 66 -10.22 0.85 -7.05
CA LYS A 66 -11.19 1.95 -7.17
C LYS A 66 -12.42 1.79 -6.26
N LYS A 67 -12.45 0.80 -5.37
CA LYS A 67 -13.58 0.67 -4.45
C LYS A 67 -13.51 1.85 -3.49
N ILE A 68 -14.61 2.57 -3.40
CA ILE A 68 -14.83 3.55 -2.34
C ILE A 68 -15.43 2.71 -1.22
N ASP A 69 -14.67 2.54 -0.14
CA ASP A 69 -15.16 1.94 1.10
C ASP A 69 -16.20 2.86 1.76
#